data_AF-A0A1D6ETB1-F1
#
_entry.id   AF-A0A1D6ETB1-F1
#
_cell.length_a   1.000
_cell.length_b   1.000
_cell.length_c   1.000
_cell.angle_alpha   90.00
_cell.angle_beta   90.00
_cell.angle_gamma   90.00
#
_symmetry.space_group_name_H-M   'P 1'
#
loop_
_entity.id
_entity.type
_entity.pdbx_description
1 polymer ?
#
loop_
_entity_poly.entity_id
_entity_poly.type
_entity_poly.pdbx_seq_one_letter_code
_entity_poly.pdbx_strand_id
1 'polypeptide(L)'
;MLGKLEGMKDVIEQVNRQFKDPDLTTFVCVCIPEFLSLYETERLVQELAKFEIDSHNIIINQVIFDEEAVESKLLKARMKMQQKYIDQFHMLYDDFNITKLPLLSEEVCGVQALQNFSQHFLTPYKSTLKRGTVEELEQRITILKSALQEAETELDRVRKGKQSV
;
A
#
# COMPACT_ATOMS: atom_id res chain seq x y z
N MET A 1 15.38 48.08 -10.57
CA MET A 1 14.52 47.13 -9.84
C MET A 1 13.33 46.65 -10.68
N LEU A 2 12.69 47.49 -11.50
CA LEU A 2 11.57 47.08 -12.38
C LEU A 2 11.89 45.92 -13.34
N GLY A 3 12.99 45.98 -14.10
CA GLY A 3 13.33 44.89 -15.04
C GLY A 3 13.61 43.53 -14.40
N LYS A 4 13.96 43.48 -13.10
CA LYS A 4 14.08 42.20 -12.36
C LYS A 4 12.71 41.63 -11.98
N LEU A 5 11.73 42.50 -11.72
CA LEU A 5 10.35 42.10 -11.40
C LEU A 5 9.61 41.62 -12.67
N GLU A 6 9.81 42.31 -13.80
CA GLU A 6 9.26 41.88 -15.10
C GLU A 6 9.84 40.53 -15.54
N GLY A 7 11.17 40.36 -15.48
CA GLY A 7 11.78 39.07 -15.81
C GLY A 7 11.33 37.93 -14.90
N MET A 8 11.07 38.20 -13.62
CA MET A 8 10.54 37.18 -12.69
C MET A 8 9.08 36.82 -13.02
N LYS A 9 8.27 37.80 -13.43
CA LYS A 9 6.89 37.56 -13.88
C LYS A 9 6.86 36.65 -15.11
N ASP A 10 7.71 36.91 -16.11
CA ASP A 10 7.78 36.11 -17.33
C ASP A 10 8.13 34.64 -17.03
N VAL A 11 9.09 34.41 -16.13
CA VAL A 11 9.46 33.08 -15.66
C VAL A 11 8.30 32.39 -14.94
N ILE A 12 7.57 33.10 -14.07
CA ILE A 12 6.41 32.56 -13.36
C ILE A 12 5.31 32.16 -14.35
N GLU A 13 5.01 32.99 -15.35
CA GLU A 13 4.01 32.69 -16.37
C GLU A 13 4.42 31.51 -17.26
N GLN A 14 5.71 31.36 -17.55
CA GLN A 14 6.22 30.19 -18.26
C GLN A 14 6.08 28.91 -17.44
N VAL A 15 6.48 28.93 -16.17
CA VAL A 15 6.36 27.77 -15.26
C VAL A 15 4.90 27.39 -15.05
N ASN A 16 4.01 28.37 -14.86
CA ASN A 16 2.58 28.10 -14.70
C ASN A 16 1.98 27.43 -15.95
N ARG A 17 2.37 27.87 -17.15
CA ARG A 17 1.96 27.19 -18.40
C ARG A 17 2.44 25.74 -18.45
N GLN A 18 3.66 25.44 -18.01
CA GLN A 18 4.18 24.07 -17.99
C GLN A 18 3.51 23.18 -16.94
N PHE A 19 3.14 23.73 -15.77
CA PHE A 19 2.41 22.98 -14.75
C PHE A 19 1.00 22.55 -15.20
N LYS A 20 0.40 23.34 -16.09
CA LYS A 20 -0.93 23.10 -16.64
C LYS A 20 -0.96 22.22 -17.89
N ASP A 21 0.22 21.89 -18.42
CA ASP A 21 0.35 21.05 -19.60
C ASP A 21 0.46 19.57 -19.16
N PRO A 22 -0.59 18.74 -19.38
CA PRO A 22 -0.61 17.34 -18.96
C PRO A 22 0.43 16.47 -19.70
N ASP A 23 0.90 16.90 -20.87
CA ASP A 23 1.95 16.19 -21.62
C ASP A 23 3.36 16.46 -21.03
N LEU A 24 3.50 17.50 -20.21
CA LEU A 24 4.77 17.90 -19.58
C LEU A 24 4.81 17.60 -18.08
N THR A 25 3.70 17.80 -17.36
CA THR A 25 3.66 17.67 -15.91
C THR A 25 2.44 16.90 -15.45
N THR A 26 2.65 15.92 -14.57
CA THR A 26 1.59 15.19 -13.87
C THR A 26 1.93 15.06 -12.39
N PHE A 27 0.91 15.02 -11.54
CA PHE A 27 1.01 14.78 -10.11
C PHE A 27 0.61 13.34 -9.78
N VAL A 28 1.42 12.66 -8.97
CA VAL A 28 1.11 11.31 -8.47
C VAL A 28 0.77 11.40 -6.98
N CYS A 29 -0.49 11.16 -6.63
CA CYS A 29 -0.93 11.15 -5.24
C CYS A 29 -0.51 9.85 -4.55
N VAL A 30 0.02 9.91 -3.34
CA VAL A 30 0.37 8.72 -2.53
C VAL A 30 -0.40 8.76 -1.23
N CYS A 31 -1.07 7.66 -0.89
CA CYS A 31 -1.94 7.55 0.29
C CYS A 31 -1.84 6.14 0.90
N ILE A 32 -2.51 5.94 2.05
CA ILE A 32 -2.74 4.63 2.65
C ILE A 32 -4.26 4.37 2.73
N PRO A 33 -4.72 3.11 2.79
CA PRO A 33 -6.15 2.79 2.76
C PRO A 33 -6.82 2.99 4.13
N GLU A 34 -6.93 4.26 4.53
CA GLU A 34 -7.54 4.71 5.79
C GLU A 34 -8.38 5.97 5.58
N PHE A 35 -9.32 6.22 6.49
CA PHE A 35 -10.27 7.34 6.39
C PHE A 35 -9.61 8.72 6.24
N LEU A 36 -8.67 9.07 7.13
CA LEU A 36 -8.02 10.38 7.09
C LEU A 36 -7.17 10.54 5.82
N SER A 37 -6.47 9.48 5.41
CA SER A 37 -5.65 9.53 4.20
C SER A 37 -6.49 9.66 2.94
N LEU A 38 -7.67 9.03 2.87
CA LEU A 38 -8.63 9.22 1.78
C LEU A 38 -9.11 10.68 1.71
N TYR A 39 -9.54 11.23 2.84
CA TYR A 39 -10.04 12.61 2.92
C TYR A 39 -9.00 13.65 2.51
N GLU A 40 -7.74 13.52 2.98
CA GLU A 40 -6.67 14.42 2.58
C GLU A 40 -6.31 14.27 1.08
N THR A 41 -6.38 13.04 0.55
CA THR A 41 -6.16 12.81 -0.90
C THR A 41 -7.25 13.49 -1.73
N GLU A 42 -8.51 13.40 -1.30
CA GLU A 42 -9.62 14.06 -1.97
C GLU A 42 -9.45 15.57 -2.03
N ARG A 43 -9.08 16.17 -0.89
CA ARG A 43 -8.79 17.60 -0.81
C ARG A 43 -7.62 17.99 -1.71
N LEU A 44 -6.55 17.18 -1.76
CA LEU A 44 -5.40 17.42 -2.63
C LEU A 44 -5.79 17.38 -4.12
N VAL A 45 -6.52 16.36 -4.55
CA VAL A 45 -6.98 16.23 -5.94
C VAL A 45 -7.88 17.41 -6.34
N GLN A 46 -8.79 17.83 -5.46
CA GLN A 46 -9.62 19.01 -5.70
C GLN A 46 -8.81 20.30 -5.82
N GLU A 47 -7.76 20.48 -5.02
CA GLU A 47 -6.87 21.64 -5.13
C GLU A 47 -6.06 21.61 -6.43
N LEU A 48 -5.49 20.46 -6.81
CA LEU A 48 -4.77 20.31 -8.07
C LEU A 48 -5.65 20.63 -9.29
N ALA A 49 -6.90 20.16 -9.27
CA ALA A 49 -7.88 20.46 -10.32
C ALA A 49 -8.18 21.97 -10.43
N LYS A 50 -8.26 22.71 -9.31
CA LYS A 50 -8.42 24.18 -9.33
C LYS A 50 -7.25 24.91 -9.98
N PHE A 51 -6.06 24.36 -9.86
CA PHE A 51 -4.85 24.89 -10.51
C PHE A 51 -4.64 24.36 -11.93
N GLU A 52 -5.56 23.53 -12.45
CA GLU A 52 -5.46 22.86 -13.75
C GLU A 52 -4.20 21.99 -13.87
N ILE A 53 -3.76 21.37 -12.77
CA ILE A 53 -2.62 20.44 -12.76
C ILE A 53 -3.14 19.02 -12.93
N ASP A 54 -2.57 18.31 -13.90
CA ASP A 54 -2.87 16.90 -14.17
C ASP A 54 -2.55 16.00 -12.96
N SER A 55 -3.46 15.07 -12.60
CA SER A 55 -3.27 14.21 -11.42
C SER A 55 -3.86 12.80 -11.52
N HIS A 56 -3.90 12.21 -12.71
CA HIS A 56 -4.63 10.96 -13.00
C HIS A 56 -4.03 9.67 -12.39
N ASN A 57 -3.11 9.77 -11.42
CA ASN A 57 -2.41 8.62 -10.83
C ASN A 57 -2.47 8.66 -9.29
N ILE A 58 -2.97 7.58 -8.68
CA ILE A 58 -3.01 7.40 -7.23
C ILE A 58 -2.27 6.11 -6.85
N ILE A 59 -1.38 6.20 -5.87
CA ILE A 59 -0.71 5.06 -5.25
C ILE A 59 -1.27 4.85 -3.85
N ILE A 60 -1.89 3.70 -3.63
CA ILE A 60 -2.30 3.23 -2.31
C ILE A 60 -1.18 2.34 -1.76
N ASN A 61 -0.40 2.88 -0.82
CA ASN A 61 0.72 2.20 -0.18
C ASN A 61 0.29 1.45 1.09
N GLN A 62 1.17 0.58 1.59
CA GLN A 62 0.96 -0.19 2.83
C GLN A 62 -0.32 -1.03 2.81
N VAL A 63 -0.67 -1.56 1.64
CA VAL A 63 -1.79 -2.48 1.49
C VAL A 63 -1.37 -3.84 2.03
N ILE A 64 -2.14 -4.37 2.97
CA ILE A 64 -1.89 -5.68 3.54
C ILE A 64 -2.48 -6.72 2.60
N PHE A 65 -1.62 -7.58 2.06
CA PHE A 65 -2.01 -8.74 1.28
C PHE A 65 -2.03 -9.99 2.15
N ASP A 66 -2.88 -10.95 1.77
CA ASP A 66 -3.05 -12.18 2.52
C ASP A 66 -1.91 -13.14 2.22
N GLU A 67 -0.83 -13.08 2.98
CA GLU A 67 0.37 -13.91 2.79
C GLU A 67 0.62 -14.88 3.95
N GLU A 68 -0.18 -14.81 5.01
CA GLU A 68 -0.03 -15.70 6.16
C GLU A 68 -0.83 -17.00 5.97
N ALA A 69 -0.12 -18.12 6.07
CA ALA A 69 -0.75 -19.44 6.12
C ALA A 69 -1.59 -19.65 7.38
N VAL A 70 -1.28 -18.92 8.47
CA VAL A 70 -1.99 -18.99 9.75
C VAL A 70 -2.85 -17.75 9.91
N GLU A 71 -4.08 -17.91 10.38
CA GLU A 71 -5.02 -16.80 10.43
C GLU A 71 -4.88 -15.94 11.68
N SER A 72 -4.54 -14.66 11.50
CA SER A 72 -4.62 -13.64 12.54
C SER A 72 -5.95 -12.87 12.49
N LYS A 73 -6.68 -12.86 13.62
CA LYS A 73 -7.95 -12.11 13.74
C LYS A 73 -7.75 -10.60 13.53
N LEU A 74 -6.67 -10.04 14.06
CA LEU A 74 -6.34 -8.62 13.94
C LEU A 74 -5.94 -8.27 12.50
N LEU A 75 -5.13 -9.12 11.86
CA LEU A 75 -4.72 -8.93 10.46
C LEU A 75 -5.94 -8.95 9.53
N LYS A 76 -6.82 -9.95 9.67
CA LYS A 76 -8.07 -10.04 8.90
C LYS A 76 -8.97 -8.82 9.11
N ALA A 77 -9.12 -8.36 10.35
CA ALA A 77 -9.91 -7.17 10.64
C ALA A 77 -9.30 -5.92 9.97
N ARG A 78 -7.97 -5.79 10.00
CA ARG A 78 -7.25 -4.68 9.36
C ARG A 78 -7.39 -4.72 7.84
N MET A 79 -7.18 -5.88 7.21
CA MET A 79 -7.38 -6.06 5.77
C MET A 79 -8.82 -5.74 5.34
N LYS A 80 -9.82 -6.21 6.08
CA LYS A 80 -11.23 -5.89 5.78
C LYS A 80 -11.50 -4.39 5.87
N MET A 81 -10.90 -3.72 6.85
CA MET A 81 -10.98 -2.27 7.00
C MET A 81 -10.31 -1.56 5.82
N GLN A 82 -9.10 -1.96 5.41
CA GLN A 82 -8.41 -1.40 4.25
C GLN A 82 -9.21 -1.61 2.97
N GLN A 83 -9.77 -2.81 2.74
CA GLN A 83 -10.55 -3.13 1.55
C GLN A 83 -11.74 -2.19 1.38
N LYS A 84 -12.45 -1.86 2.47
CA LYS A 84 -13.54 -0.87 2.44
C LYS A 84 -13.09 0.47 1.84
N TYR A 85 -11.90 0.96 2.22
CA TYR A 85 -11.40 2.24 1.70
C TYR A 85 -10.82 2.13 0.30
N ILE A 86 -10.20 1.00 -0.04
CA ILE A 86 -9.75 0.71 -1.41
C ILE A 86 -10.95 0.71 -2.37
N ASP A 87 -12.07 0.09 -1.98
CA ASP A 87 -13.30 0.09 -2.78
C ASP A 87 -13.83 1.52 -2.96
N GLN A 88 -13.77 2.35 -1.92
CA GLN A 88 -14.16 3.77 -2.00
C GLN A 88 -13.25 4.56 -2.95
N PHE A 89 -11.93 4.33 -2.94
CA PHE A 89 -11.01 4.95 -3.91
C PHE A 89 -11.41 4.58 -5.35
N HIS A 90 -11.66 3.29 -5.61
CA HIS A 90 -12.09 2.84 -6.94
C HIS A 90 -13.45 3.39 -7.37
N MET A 91 -14.35 3.69 -6.43
CA MET A 91 -15.64 4.32 -6.74
C MET A 91 -15.54 5.81 -7.02
N LEU A 92 -14.63 6.52 -6.33
CA LEU A 92 -14.47 7.97 -6.45
C LEU A 92 -13.57 8.39 -7.61
N TYR A 93 -12.64 7.52 -8.00
CA TYR A 93 -11.58 7.79 -8.98
C TYR A 93 -11.51 6.65 -10.01
N ASP A 94 -12.64 6.35 -10.66
CA ASP A 94 -12.74 5.27 -11.65
C ASP A 94 -11.99 5.57 -12.96
N ASP A 95 -11.73 6.84 -13.23
CA ASP A 95 -10.92 7.37 -14.32
C ASP A 95 -9.42 7.51 -13.99
N PHE A 96 -9.00 7.21 -12.76
CA PHE A 96 -7.60 7.29 -12.33
C PHE A 96 -6.90 5.94 -12.41
N ASN A 97 -5.60 5.98 -12.64
CA ASN A 97 -4.73 4.81 -12.48
C ASN A 97 -4.43 4.59 -11.00
N ILE A 98 -5.11 3.62 -10.39
CA ILE A 98 -4.89 3.24 -8.99
C ILE A 98 -3.89 2.07 -8.90
N THR A 99 -2.71 2.35 -8.35
CA THR A 99 -1.65 1.36 -8.08
C THR A 99 -1.65 0.99 -6.60
N LYS A 100 -1.70 -0.32 -6.28
CA LYS A 100 -1.63 -0.82 -4.90
C LYS A 100 -0.25 -1.38 -4.61
N LEU A 101 0.41 -0.89 -3.56
CA LEU A 101 1.72 -1.36 -3.11
C LEU A 101 1.62 -2.09 -1.76
N PRO A 102 2.35 -3.21 -1.60
CA PRO A 102 2.27 -4.02 -0.40
C PRO A 102 2.90 -3.33 0.81
N LEU A 103 2.37 -3.63 2.00
CA LEU A 103 3.09 -3.43 3.25
C LEU A 103 4.18 -4.49 3.37
N LEU A 104 5.44 -4.07 3.50
CA LEU A 104 6.57 -4.97 3.74
C LEU A 104 6.88 -5.07 5.24
N SER A 105 7.46 -6.20 5.65
CA SER A 105 7.85 -6.45 7.05
C SER A 105 9.07 -5.65 7.51
N GLU A 106 9.87 -5.18 6.56
CA GLU A 106 11.09 -4.40 6.79
C GLU A 106 11.01 -3.06 6.04
N GLU A 107 11.75 -2.08 6.52
CA GLU A 107 11.86 -0.77 5.87
C GLU A 107 12.58 -0.90 4.52
N VAL A 108 12.07 -0.20 3.50
CA VAL A 108 12.68 -0.18 2.17
C VAL A 108 13.86 0.79 2.14
N CYS A 109 15.02 0.31 2.55
CA CYS A 109 16.23 1.10 2.69
C CYS A 109 17.38 0.57 1.81
N GLY A 110 18.08 1.48 1.14
CA GLY A 110 19.19 1.15 0.24
C GLY A 110 18.76 0.83 -1.19
N VAL A 111 19.71 0.93 -2.12
CA VAL A 111 19.46 0.88 -3.56
C VAL A 111 18.79 -0.43 -3.99
N GLN A 112 19.26 -1.57 -3.47
CA GLN A 112 18.72 -2.87 -3.84
C GLN A 112 17.27 -3.05 -3.38
N ALA A 113 16.96 -2.64 -2.15
CA ALA A 113 15.59 -2.71 -1.62
C ALA A 113 14.64 -1.82 -2.44
N LEU A 114 15.07 -0.60 -2.76
CA LEU A 114 14.30 0.32 -3.61
C LEU A 114 14.06 -0.26 -5.01
N GLN A 115 15.07 -0.89 -5.63
CA GLN A 115 14.94 -1.54 -6.94
C GLN A 115 13.99 -2.74 -6.91
N ASN A 116 14.01 -3.51 -5.83
CA ASN A 116 13.09 -4.64 -5.66
C ASN A 116 11.65 -4.13 -5.48
N PHE A 117 11.45 -3.11 -4.63
CA PHE A 117 10.15 -2.52 -4.37
C PHE A 117 9.56 -1.81 -5.61
N SER A 118 10.40 -1.16 -6.42
CA SER A 118 9.93 -0.43 -7.62
C SER A 118 9.30 -1.34 -8.67
N GLN A 119 9.60 -2.64 -8.68
CA GLN A 119 8.96 -3.60 -9.59
C GLN A 119 7.43 -3.67 -9.38
N HIS A 120 6.96 -3.40 -8.17
CA HIS A 120 5.53 -3.42 -7.84
C HIS A 120 4.73 -2.25 -8.43
N PHE A 121 5.41 -1.21 -8.93
CA PHE A 121 4.76 -0.10 -9.65
C PHE A 121 4.43 -0.47 -11.09
N LEU A 122 5.22 -1.36 -11.71
CA LEU A 122 5.03 -1.78 -13.10
C LEU A 122 4.12 -3.00 -13.20
N THR A 123 4.23 -3.91 -12.24
CA THR A 123 3.46 -5.16 -12.21
C THR A 123 2.62 -5.19 -10.93
N PRO A 124 1.29 -5.29 -11.04
CA PRO A 124 0.42 -5.36 -9.87
C PRO A 124 0.88 -6.47 -8.92
N TYR A 125 1.05 -6.11 -7.65
CA TYR A 125 1.43 -7.07 -6.62
C TYR A 125 0.41 -8.21 -6.55
N LYS A 126 0.91 -9.45 -6.55
CA LYS A 126 0.10 -10.65 -6.39
C LYS A 126 0.53 -11.34 -5.12
N SER A 127 -0.42 -11.60 -4.22
CA SER A 127 -0.14 -12.44 -3.06
C SER A 127 0.40 -13.80 -3.52
N THR A 128 1.42 -14.27 -2.81
CA THR A 128 1.99 -15.61 -2.96
C THR A 128 0.99 -16.69 -2.56
N LEU A 129 0.09 -16.42 -1.62
CA LEU A 129 -1.00 -17.31 -1.24
C LEU A 129 -2.24 -17.05 -2.10
N LYS A 130 -2.60 -18.04 -2.92
CA LYS A 130 -3.89 -18.08 -3.60
C LYS A 130 -4.86 -18.92 -2.78
N ARG A 131 -5.70 -18.24 -1.97
CA ARG A 131 -6.73 -18.91 -1.19
C ARG A 131 -7.64 -19.77 -2.07
N GLY A 132 -7.69 -21.07 -1.79
CA GLY A 132 -8.65 -22.02 -2.38
C GLY A 132 -8.07 -23.02 -3.37
N THR A 133 -6.74 -23.16 -3.48
CA THR A 133 -6.13 -24.29 -4.19
C THR A 133 -5.83 -25.45 -3.25
N VAL A 134 -5.71 -26.66 -3.79
CA VAL A 134 -5.41 -27.87 -3.00
C VAL A 134 -3.99 -27.78 -2.42
N GLU A 135 -3.03 -27.31 -3.22
CA GLU A 135 -1.62 -27.21 -2.83
C GLU A 135 -1.41 -26.24 -1.65
N GLU A 136 -2.15 -25.12 -1.63
CA GLU A 136 -2.10 -24.17 -0.52
C GLU A 136 -2.68 -24.78 0.77
N LEU A 137 -3.79 -25.51 0.66
CA LEU A 137 -4.39 -26.21 1.79
C LEU A 137 -3.45 -27.29 2.35
N GLU A 138 -2.74 -28.03 1.50
CA GLU A 138 -1.74 -29.02 1.92
C GLU A 138 -0.55 -28.39 2.65
N GLN A 139 -0.02 -27.28 2.13
CA GLN A 139 1.03 -26.51 2.80
C GLN A 139 0.57 -25.99 4.16
N ARG A 140 -0.64 -25.44 4.24
CA ARG A 140 -1.23 -24.95 5.47
C ARG A 140 -1.45 -26.07 6.50
N ILE A 141 -1.91 -27.24 6.08
CA ILE A 141 -2.01 -28.43 6.95
C ILE A 141 -0.63 -28.80 7.50
N THR A 142 0.41 -28.76 6.67
CA THR A 142 1.78 -29.10 7.08
C THR A 142 2.31 -28.14 8.14
N ILE A 143 2.12 -26.83 7.95
CA ILE A 143 2.53 -25.81 8.93
C ILE A 143 1.77 -25.99 10.25
N LEU A 144 0.45 -26.18 10.19
CA LEU A 144 -0.37 -26.37 11.39
C LEU A 144 0.01 -27.63 12.18
N LYS A 145 0.41 -28.70 11.50
CA LYS A 145 0.93 -29.91 12.16
C LYS A 145 2.24 -29.63 12.90
N SER A 146 3.15 -28.86 12.32
CA SER A 146 4.40 -28.46 12.99
C SER A 146 4.12 -27.63 14.24
N ALA A 147 3.25 -26.62 14.12
CA ALA A 147 2.85 -25.78 15.23
C ALA A 147 2.15 -26.57 16.35
N LEU A 148 1.32 -27.55 15.99
CA LEU A 148 0.69 -28.46 16.95
C LEU A 148 1.74 -29.27 17.71
N GLN A 149 2.73 -29.84 17.02
CA GLN A 149 3.79 -30.63 17.65
C GLN A 149 4.63 -29.80 18.64
N GLU A 150 4.93 -28.54 18.31
CA GLU A 150 5.60 -27.61 19.20
C GLU A 150 4.78 -27.32 20.46
N ALA A 151 3.49 -27.03 20.30
CA ALA A 151 2.57 -26.78 21.41
C ALA A 151 2.38 -28.02 22.30
N GLU A 152 2.31 -29.22 21.72
CA GLU A 152 2.27 -30.49 22.47
C GLU A 152 3.55 -30.68 23.29
N THR A 153 4.71 -30.38 22.71
CA THR A 153 6.00 -30.45 23.41
C THR A 153 6.07 -29.46 24.58
N GLU A 154 5.56 -28.24 24.40
CA GLU A 154 5.47 -27.24 25.46
C GLU A 154 4.52 -27.67 26.58
N LEU A 155 3.34 -28.20 26.22
CA LEU A 155 2.37 -28.73 27.17
C LEU A 155 2.97 -29.82 28.06
N ASP A 156 3.74 -30.74 27.47
CA ASP A 156 4.41 -31.81 28.21
C ASP A 156 5.48 -31.29 29.16
N ARG A 157 6.23 -30.24 28.77
CA ARG A 157 7.19 -29.58 29.67
C ARG A 157 6.48 -28.95 30.87
N VAL A 158 5.38 -28.23 30.64
CA VAL A 158 4.62 -27.58 31.72
C VAL A 158 3.96 -28.61 32.65
N ARG A 159 3.45 -29.72 32.11
CA ARG A 159 2.87 -30.82 32.91
C ARG A 159 3.91 -31.46 33.83
N LYS A 160 5.13 -31.71 33.32
CA LYS A 160 6.24 -32.26 34.12
C LYS A 160 6.68 -31.29 35.23
N GLY A 161 6.73 -29.99 34.94
CA GLY A 161 7.08 -28.96 35.93
C GLY A 161 6.07 -28.79 37.07
N LYS A 162 4.79 -29.09 36.83
CA LYS A 162 3.72 -29.04 37.87
C LYS A 162 3.66 -30.28 38.77
N GLN A 163 4.33 -31.38 38.42
CA GLN A 163 4.38 -32.61 39.24
C GLN A 163 5.51 -32.61 40.28
N SER A 164 6.39 -31.60 40.26
CA SER A 164 7.56 -31.48 41.14
C SER A 164 7.44 -30.41 42.24
N VAL A 165 6.22 -30.03 42.62
CA VAL A 165 5.92 -29.19 43.81
C VAL A 165 4.93 -29.92 44.70
#